data_AF-A0A3B0X4Q3-F1
#
_entry.id   AF-A0A3B0X4Q3-F1
#
_cell.length_a   1.000
_cell.length_b   1.000
_cell.length_c   1.000
_cell.angle_alpha   90.00
_cell.angle_beta   90.00
_cell.angle_gamma   90.00
#
_symmetry.space_group_name_H-M   'P 1'
#
loop_
_entity.id
_entity.type
_entity.pdbx_description
1 polymer ?
#
loop_
_entity_poly.entity_id
_entity_poly.type
_entity_poly.pdbx_seq_one_letter_code
_entity_poly.pdbx_strand_id
1 'polypeptide(L)'
;MEITGPLNIGVLDNDTGGRELHLSFNADFRILNLQQQSESFQHFIKTLINEIHKLEESDANRQGMTTILQICEQIQPHIDTNELPLEETIVVNIQTQSPFGNIKISG
;
A
#
# COMPACT_ATOMS: atom_id res chain seq x y z
N MET A 1 -10.28 -7.09 6.68
CA MET A 1 -9.47 -6.18 7.52
C MET A 1 -9.38 -4.87 6.77
N GLU A 2 -9.80 -3.78 7.41
CA GLU A 2 -9.74 -2.44 6.83
C GLU A 2 -8.52 -1.74 7.42
N ILE A 3 -7.49 -1.52 6.61
CA ILE A 3 -6.31 -0.76 7.05
C ILE A 3 -6.59 0.70 6.72
N THR A 4 -7.02 1.47 7.71
CA THR A 4 -7.18 2.91 7.55
C THR A 4 -5.80 3.56 7.56
N GLY A 5 -5.49 4.36 6.54
CA GLY A 5 -4.17 4.95 6.38
C GLY A 5 -4.14 6.05 5.32
N PRO A 6 -2.95 6.59 5.04
CA PRO A 6 -2.77 7.70 4.09
C PRO A 6 -2.99 7.28 2.63
N LEU A 7 -3.07 5.98 2.35
CA LEU A 7 -3.20 5.41 1.01
C LEU A 7 -4.60 4.82 0.78
N ASN A 8 -5.15 5.10 -0.39
CA ASN A 8 -6.17 4.27 -1.03
C ASN A 8 -5.46 3.26 -1.94
N ILE A 9 -5.82 1.99 -1.81
CA ILE A 9 -5.19 0.88 -2.54
C ILE A 9 -6.26 0.22 -3.41
N GLY A 10 -6.11 0.35 -4.73
CA GLY A 10 -6.88 -0.38 -5.73
C GLY A 10 -6.09 -1.57 -6.27
N VAL A 11 -6.78 -2.67 -6.54
CA VAL A 11 -6.21 -3.82 -7.27
C VAL A 11 -6.98 -3.95 -8.57
N LEU A 12 -6.28 -3.93 -9.70
CA LEU A 12 -6.85 -4.14 -11.02
C LEU A 12 -6.22 -5.37 -11.65
N ASP A 13 -7.03 -6.22 -12.28
CA ASP A 13 -6.50 -7.21 -13.22
C ASP A 13 -6.17 -6.48 -14.53
N ASN A 14 -5.01 -6.73 -15.10
CA ASN A 14 -4.61 -6.14 -16.37
C ASN A 14 -4.97 -7.06 -17.55
N ASP A 15 -5.06 -6.49 -18.75
CA ASP A 15 -5.49 -7.20 -19.96
C ASP A 15 -4.57 -8.38 -20.36
N THR A 16 -3.37 -8.46 -19.78
CA THR A 16 -2.38 -9.51 -20.04
C THR A 16 -2.41 -10.65 -19.03
N GLY A 17 -3.38 -10.66 -18.09
CA GLY A 17 -3.51 -11.67 -17.04
C GLY A 17 -2.62 -11.44 -15.81
N GLY A 18 -1.98 -10.28 -15.71
CA GLY A 18 -1.29 -9.79 -14.53
C GLY A 18 -2.19 -8.93 -13.64
N ARG A 19 -1.62 -8.42 -12.54
CA ARG A 19 -2.32 -7.49 -11.65
C ARG A 19 -1.55 -6.20 -11.46
N GLU A 20 -2.27 -5.12 -11.24
CA GLU A 20 -1.74 -3.81 -10.92
C GLU A 20 -2.24 -3.38 -9.54
N LEU A 21 -1.34 -2.85 -8.72
CA LEU A 21 -1.72 -2.07 -7.55
C LEU A 21 -1.71 -0.60 -7.92
N HIS A 22 -2.80 0.08 -7.66
CA HIS A 22 -2.96 1.50 -7.84
C HIS A 22 -2.99 2.13 -6.46
N LEU A 23 -1.96 2.88 -6.12
CA LEU A 23 -1.80 3.52 -4.82
C LEU A 23 -1.99 5.03 -5.01
N SER A 24 -2.91 5.61 -4.27
CA SER A 24 -3.12 7.07 -4.26
C SER A 24 -3.22 7.59 -2.84
N PHE A 25 -2.67 8.77 -2.58
CA PHE A 25 -2.80 9.38 -1.27
C PHE A 25 -4.19 9.96 -1.08
N ASN A 26 -4.78 9.76 0.09
CA ASN A 26 -6.09 10.34 0.42
C ASN A 26 -6.00 11.86 0.60
N ALA A 27 -7.14 12.55 0.55
CA ALA A 27 -7.18 14.02 0.62
C ALA A 27 -6.64 14.56 1.96
N ASP A 28 -6.95 13.87 3.06
CA ASP A 28 -6.52 14.29 4.40
C ASP A 28 -5.00 14.26 4.56
N PHE A 29 -4.32 13.30 3.92
CA PHE A 29 -2.86 13.23 3.92
C PHE A 29 -2.23 14.33 3.07
N ARG A 30 -2.81 14.63 1.89
CA ARG A 30 -2.28 15.65 0.97
C ARG A 30 -2.24 17.05 1.57
N ILE A 31 -3.17 17.38 2.46
CA ILE A 31 -3.23 18.71 3.09
C ILE A 31 -2.26 18.88 4.27
N LEU A 32 -1.65 17.79 4.74
CA LEU A 32 -0.63 17.85 5.80
C LEU A 32 0.63 18.55 5.30
N ASN A 33 1.38 19.18 6.20
CA ASN A 33 2.72 19.64 5.85
C ASN A 33 3.71 18.45 5.78
N LEU A 34 4.88 18.66 5.16
CA LEU A 34 5.88 17.61 4.92
C LEU A 34 6.23 16.80 6.20
N GLN A 35 6.45 17.48 7.33
CA GLN A 35 6.78 16.81 8.59
C GLN A 35 5.63 15.90 9.05
N GLN A 36 4.40 16.40 8.98
CA GLN A 36 3.20 15.64 9.34
C GLN A 36 2.96 14.48 8.37
N GLN A 37 3.24 14.65 7.08
CA GLN A 37 3.18 13.58 6.07
C GLN A 37 4.18 12.48 6.41
N SER A 38 5.43 12.82 6.66
CA SER A 38 6.47 11.87 7.07
C SER A 38 6.07 11.11 8.33
N GLU A 39 5.63 11.80 9.39
CA GLU A 39 5.22 11.17 10.65
C GLU A 39 4.00 10.26 10.48
N SER A 40 2.99 10.72 9.72
CA SER A 40 1.77 9.96 9.44
C SER A 40 2.08 8.69 8.63
N PHE A 41 2.95 8.79 7.63
CA PHE A 41 3.33 7.64 6.80
C PHE A 41 4.19 6.63 7.58
N GLN A 42 5.12 7.09 8.41
CA GLN A 42 5.89 6.22 9.31
C GLN A 42 4.98 5.51 10.33
N HIS A 43 3.97 6.20 10.84
CA HIS A 43 2.98 5.59 11.72
C HIS A 43 2.18 4.51 11.00
N PHE A 44 1.76 4.77 9.76
CA PHE A 44 1.07 3.79 8.93
C PHE A 44 1.92 2.53 8.68
N ILE A 45 3.21 2.68 8.33
CA ILE A 45 4.15 1.56 8.18
C ILE A 45 4.20 0.70 9.46
N LYS A 46 4.31 1.34 10.63
CA LYS A 46 4.32 0.62 11.93
C LYS A 46 3.01 -0.13 12.17
N THR A 47 1.88 0.49 11.88
CA THR A 47 0.56 -0.16 11.97
C THR A 47 0.49 -1.37 11.05
N LEU A 48 0.94 -1.24 9.81
CA LEU A 48 0.95 -2.32 8.84
C LEU A 48 1.81 -3.50 9.30
N ILE A 49 3.01 -3.25 9.82
CA ILE A 49 3.87 -4.27 10.44
C ILE A 49 3.14 -5.00 11.58
N ASN A 50 2.50 -4.24 12.47
CA ASN A 50 1.78 -4.81 13.61
C ASN A 50 0.59 -5.68 13.17
N GLU A 51 -0.17 -5.25 12.16
CA GLU A 51 -1.27 -6.05 11.62
C GLU A 51 -0.77 -7.32 10.91
N ILE A 52 0.34 -7.23 10.15
CA ILE A 52 0.99 -8.39 9.51
C ILE A 52 1.39 -9.45 10.56
N HIS A 53 1.95 -9.01 11.69
CA HIS A 53 2.37 -9.92 12.76
C HIS A 53 1.21 -10.60 13.50
N LYS A 54 -0.02 -10.09 13.37
CA LYS A 54 -1.22 -10.75 13.92
C LYS A 54 -1.75 -11.87 13.03
N LEU A 55 -1.28 -11.95 11.78
CA LEU A 55 -1.70 -12.96 10.82
C LEU A 55 -0.76 -14.17 10.86
N GLU A 56 -1.35 -15.35 10.71
CA GLU A 56 -0.61 -16.59 10.52
C GLU A 56 0.23 -16.54 9.24
N GLU A 57 1.35 -17.26 9.21
CA GLU A 57 2.25 -17.24 8.04
C GLU A 57 1.58 -17.74 6.75
N SER A 58 0.58 -18.62 6.88
CA SER A 58 -0.21 -19.19 5.79
C SER A 58 -1.38 -18.31 5.35
N ASP A 59 -1.66 -17.20 6.05
CA ASP A 59 -2.75 -16.29 5.68
C ASP A 59 -2.41 -15.55 4.39
N ALA A 60 -3.24 -15.70 3.36
CA ALA A 60 -3.03 -15.03 2.08
C ALA A 60 -3.05 -13.50 2.18
N ASN A 61 -3.77 -12.93 3.16
CA ASN A 61 -3.76 -11.49 3.42
C ASN A 61 -2.39 -11.03 3.91
N ARG A 62 -1.66 -11.89 4.64
CA ARG A 62 -0.31 -11.57 5.12
C ARG A 62 0.65 -11.31 3.97
N GLN A 63 0.57 -12.11 2.91
CA GLN A 63 1.39 -11.92 1.70
C GLN A 63 1.08 -10.57 1.04
N GLY A 64 -0.21 -10.28 0.81
CA GLY A 64 -0.62 -9.02 0.19
C GLY A 64 -0.24 -7.79 1.01
N MET A 65 -0.42 -7.83 2.33
CA MET A 65 0.02 -6.76 3.23
C MET A 65 1.54 -6.60 3.26
N THR A 66 2.30 -7.70 3.19
CA THR A 66 3.76 -7.65 3.12
C THR A 66 4.22 -6.95 1.85
N THR A 67 3.57 -7.20 0.71
CA THR A 67 3.85 -6.47 -0.53
C THR A 67 3.55 -4.98 -0.39
N ILE A 68 2.41 -4.61 0.20
CA ILE A 68 2.08 -3.20 0.48
C ILE A 68 3.14 -2.57 1.38
N LEU A 69 3.60 -3.28 2.42
CA LEU A 69 4.63 -2.80 3.33
C LEU A 69 5.94 -2.49 2.59
N GLN A 70 6.41 -3.42 1.76
CA GLN A 70 7.62 -3.22 0.97
C GLN A 70 7.53 -2.00 0.04
N ILE A 71 6.36 -1.77 -0.56
CA ILE A 71 6.13 -0.59 -1.39
C ILE A 71 6.13 0.69 -0.53
N CYS A 72 5.48 0.67 0.64
CA CYS A 72 5.49 1.81 1.56
C CYS A 72 6.91 2.14 2.04
N GLU A 73 7.73 1.15 2.36
CA GLU A 73 9.13 1.35 2.74
C GLU A 73 9.96 2.00 1.63
N GLN A 74 9.64 1.70 0.36
CA GLN A 74 10.27 2.36 -0.79
C GLN A 74 9.75 3.79 -1.01
N ILE A 75 8.48 4.05 -0.72
CA ILE A 75 7.83 5.36 -0.87
C ILE A 75 8.29 6.36 0.20
N GLN A 76 8.45 5.91 1.45
CA GLN A 76 8.79 6.75 2.60
C GLN A 76 9.93 7.75 2.35
N PRO A 77 11.11 7.37 1.83
CA PRO A 77 12.20 8.32 1.61
C PRO A 77 11.83 9.44 0.64
N HIS A 78 10.97 9.18 -0.34
CA HIS A 78 10.52 10.18 -1.30
C HIS A 78 9.46 11.13 -0.71
N ILE A 79 8.69 10.66 0.26
CA ILE A 79 7.83 11.54 1.08
C ILE A 79 8.74 12.43 1.93
N ASP A 80 9.76 11.87 2.59
CA ASP A 80 10.66 12.63 3.47
C ASP A 80 11.42 13.75 2.74
N THR A 81 11.72 13.57 1.45
CA THR A 81 12.41 14.56 0.61
C THR A 81 11.47 15.45 -0.21
N ASN A 82 10.15 15.28 -0.11
CA ASN A 82 9.16 15.96 -0.95
C ASN A 82 9.41 15.77 -2.47
N GLU A 83 9.91 14.59 -2.85
CA GLU A 83 10.21 14.22 -4.23
C GLU A 83 9.09 13.39 -4.89
N LEU A 84 8.04 13.08 -4.13
CA LEU A 84 6.88 12.33 -4.59
C LEU A 84 5.66 13.25 -4.79
N PRO A 85 5.12 13.41 -6.01
CA PRO A 85 3.87 14.14 -6.22
C PRO A 85 2.69 13.34 -5.65
N LEU A 86 2.09 13.84 -4.57
CA LEU A 86 1.01 13.13 -3.85
C LEU A 86 -0.31 13.11 -4.62
N GLU A 87 -0.44 13.93 -5.66
CA GLU A 87 -1.62 14.00 -6.52
C GLU A 87 -1.73 12.84 -7.50
N GLU A 88 -0.60 12.20 -7.81
CA GLU A 88 -0.50 11.14 -8.78
C GLU A 88 -0.86 9.78 -8.19
N THR A 89 -1.24 8.86 -9.09
CA THR A 89 -1.45 7.45 -8.72
C THR A 89 -0.19 6.67 -9.07
N ILE A 90 0.37 6.00 -8.07
CA ILE A 90 1.50 5.09 -8.25
C ILE A 90 0.94 3.75 -8.72
N VAL A 91 1.37 3.30 -9.90
CA VAL A 91 0.95 2.01 -10.47
C VAL A 91 2.09 1.01 -10.34
N VAL A 92 1.87 -0.07 -9.58
CA VAL A 92 2.83 -1.15 -9.38
C VAL A 92 2.34 -2.39 -10.10
N ASN A 93 3.11 -2.83 -11.10
CA ASN A 93 2.84 -4.06 -11.81
C ASN A 93 3.28 -5.27 -10.98
N ILE A 94 2.37 -6.20 -10.77
CA ILE A 94 2.63 -7.45 -10.07
C ILE A 94 2.65 -8.59 -11.09
N GLN A 95 3.86 -9.07 -11.40
CA GLN A 95 4.03 -10.21 -12.28
C GLN A 95 3.69 -11.50 -11.53
N THR A 96 2.80 -12.29 -12.14
CA THR A 96 2.28 -13.54 -11.58
C THR A 96 3.32 -14.66 -11.68
N GLN A 97 4.22 -14.72 -10.71
CA GLN A 97 4.71 -16.01 -10.19
C GLN A 97 4.19 -16.27 -8.77
N SER A 98 2.99 -15.75 -8.50
CA SER A 98 2.10 -16.00 -7.34
C SER A 98 2.30 -15.14 -6.08
N PRO A 99 1.65 -13.96 -5.98
CA PRO A 99 1.59 -13.17 -4.74
C PRO A 99 0.21 -13.03 -4.09
N PHE A 100 -0.88 -13.57 -4.66
CA PHE A 100 -2.22 -13.43 -4.06
C PHE A 100 -3.07 -14.70 -4.21
N GLY A 101 -3.07 -15.54 -3.19
CA GLY A 101 -4.09 -16.56 -3.01
C GLY A 101 -5.44 -15.93 -2.64
N ASN A 102 -6.46 -16.15 -3.47
CA ASN A 102 -7.90 -15.99 -3.20
C ASN A 102 -8.36 -14.78 -2.34
N ILE A 103 -8.36 -13.58 -2.89
CA ILE A 103 -9.19 -12.47 -2.37
C ILE A 103 -10.53 -12.47 -3.14
N LYS A 104 -11.64 -12.70 -2.43
CA LYS A 104 -12.99 -12.46 -2.96
C LYS A 104 -13.41 -11.02 -2.61
N ILE A 105 -13.66 -10.20 -3.63
CA ILE A 105 -14.33 -8.90 -3.47
C ILE A 105 -15.81 -9.09 -3.83
N SER A 106 -16.69 -8.92 -2.86
CA SER A 106 -18.15 -8.87 -3.06
C SER A 106 -18.55 -7.46 -3.52
N GLY A 107 -19.33 -7.40 -4.60
CA GLY A 107 -19.84 -6.16 -5.21
C GLY A 107 -21.08 -5.59 -4.57
#